data_AF-A0A853GTS9-F1
#
_entry.id   AF-A0A853GTS9-F1
#
_cell.length_a   1.000
_cell.length_b   1.000
_cell.length_c   1.000
_cell.angle_alpha   90.00
_cell.angle_beta   90.00
_cell.angle_gamma   90.00
#
_symmetry.space_group_name_H-M   'P 1'
#
loop_
_entity.id
_entity.type
_entity.pdbx_description
1 polymer ?
#
loop_
_entity_poly.entity_id
_entity_poly.type
_entity_poly.pdbx_seq_one_letter_code
_entity_poly.pdbx_strand_id
1 'polypeptide(L)'
;MDSEMTLEIKINNKAPVELLDLAQSMIALSDEYTRYIGASPDCGDPEQVKLYIKEVRAGSIIQHLVAAAPDALLYVGAFNSVVGFTEYLSRAISWFAINRKPPTWPEGIPSKKSMENLIEILEPVAKDPGSSLEVGAINVNGDGNVIHQYVISSKDSSAAQNNIRHAILEMKPSTTGERKNVVMYWAQARNDKQAKSGDKVVIESINRSAVKVVFSSDSLKKRMLFDVAHPFEKAFIVDVFVETIADKPVLYVVHEFHGLVDR
;
A
#
# COMPACT_ATOMS: atom_id res chain seq x y z
N MET A 1 -4.07 35.49 -21.75
CA MET A 1 -4.84 35.31 -20.49
C MET A 1 -4.29 34.04 -19.89
N ASP A 2 -3.37 34.16 -18.94
CA ASP A 2 -2.82 32.99 -18.27
C ASP A 2 -3.91 32.42 -17.37
N SER A 3 -4.48 31.27 -17.75
CA SER A 3 -5.40 30.53 -16.90
C SER A 3 -4.60 29.79 -15.83
N GLU A 4 -4.56 30.32 -14.62
CA GLU A 4 -3.90 29.66 -13.49
C GLU A 4 -4.87 28.62 -12.90
N MET A 5 -4.59 27.34 -13.16
CA MET A 5 -5.35 26.23 -12.58
C MET A 5 -4.89 25.93 -11.17
N THR A 6 -5.86 25.68 -10.31
CA THR A 6 -5.64 25.43 -8.89
C THR A 6 -6.37 24.17 -8.47
N LEU A 7 -5.68 23.28 -7.75
CA LEU A 7 -6.30 22.20 -7.01
C LEU A 7 -6.88 22.78 -5.73
N GLU A 8 -8.19 22.76 -5.59
CA GLU A 8 -8.89 23.12 -4.37
C GLU A 8 -9.15 21.87 -3.52
N ILE A 9 -8.73 21.94 -2.26
CA ILE A 9 -9.07 20.96 -1.23
C ILE A 9 -9.87 21.68 -0.16
N LYS A 10 -11.12 21.28 0.03
CA LYS A 10 -12.03 21.88 1.01
C LYS A 10 -12.53 20.83 1.97
N ILE A 11 -12.21 21.02 3.25
CA ILE A 11 -12.71 20.20 4.36
C ILE A 11 -13.83 20.95 5.07
N ASN A 12 -15.07 20.49 4.91
CA ASN A 12 -16.23 21.01 5.64
C ASN A 12 -16.35 20.26 6.98
N ASN A 13 -15.52 20.63 7.94
CA ASN A 13 -15.50 20.00 9.26
C ASN A 13 -16.68 20.42 10.16
N LYS A 14 -17.04 19.57 11.12
CA LYS A 14 -18.01 19.81 12.21
C LYS A 14 -17.32 20.01 13.55
N ALA A 15 -16.22 19.30 13.78
CA ALA A 15 -15.34 19.50 14.92
C ALA A 15 -14.01 20.16 14.48
N PRO A 16 -13.24 20.79 15.38
CA PRO A 16 -11.88 21.19 15.09
C PRO A 16 -11.06 20.01 14.56
N VAL A 17 -10.34 20.22 13.46
CA VAL A 17 -9.48 19.19 12.88
C VAL A 17 -8.17 19.12 13.66
N GLU A 18 -7.73 17.91 14.00
CA GLU A 18 -6.44 17.72 14.65
C GLU A 18 -5.29 18.19 13.74
N LEU A 19 -4.37 18.98 14.29
CA LEU A 19 -3.25 19.55 13.54
C LEU A 19 -2.40 18.46 12.87
N LEU A 20 -2.17 17.35 13.56
CA LEU A 20 -1.35 16.26 13.04
C LEU A 20 -2.05 15.56 11.87
N ASP A 21 -3.33 15.24 12.00
CA ASP A 21 -4.13 14.62 10.94
C ASP A 21 -4.17 15.52 9.69
N LEU A 22 -4.37 16.83 9.88
CA LEU A 22 -4.37 17.78 8.78
C LEU A 22 -3.00 17.88 8.09
N ALA A 23 -1.91 17.94 8.87
CA ALA A 23 -0.56 18.00 8.34
C ALA A 23 -0.20 16.71 7.59
N GLN A 24 -0.56 15.55 8.12
CA GLN A 24 -0.35 14.25 7.47
C GLN A 24 -1.14 14.13 6.17
N SER A 25 -2.39 14.58 6.16
CA SER A 25 -3.22 14.67 4.96
C SER A 25 -2.55 15.53 3.88
N MET A 26 -2.01 16.71 4.23
CA MET A 26 -1.27 17.57 3.28
C MET A 26 0.02 16.93 2.76
N ILE A 27 0.79 16.28 3.64
CA ILE A 27 2.03 15.57 3.25
C ILE A 27 1.69 14.45 2.27
N ALA A 28 0.68 13.64 2.58
CA ALA A 28 0.22 12.55 1.73
C ALA A 28 -0.31 13.05 0.39
N LEU A 29 -1.02 14.18 0.37
CA LEU A 29 -1.49 14.82 -0.86
C LEU A 29 -0.32 15.26 -1.77
N SER A 30 0.68 15.93 -1.20
CA SER A 30 1.88 16.35 -1.95
C SER A 30 2.66 15.16 -2.50
N ASP A 31 2.81 14.11 -1.68
CA ASP A 31 3.50 12.88 -2.06
C ASP A 31 2.74 12.12 -3.16
N GLU A 32 1.41 12.03 -3.06
CA GLU A 32 0.58 11.37 -4.07
C GLU A 32 0.53 12.13 -5.39
N TYR A 33 0.51 13.46 -5.35
CA TYR A 33 0.63 14.29 -6.55
C TYR A 33 1.95 14.02 -7.25
N THR A 34 3.08 14.01 -6.52
CA THR A 34 4.40 13.71 -7.08
C THR A 34 4.44 12.33 -7.75
N ARG A 35 3.83 11.32 -7.13
CA ARG A 35 3.70 9.97 -7.69
C ARG A 35 2.87 9.95 -8.97
N TYR A 36 1.75 10.67 -8.98
CA TYR A 36 0.90 10.79 -10.16
C TYR A 36 1.65 11.42 -11.34
N ILE A 37 2.41 12.50 -11.11
CA ILE A 37 3.26 13.12 -12.14
C ILE A 37 4.30 12.14 -12.66
N GLY A 38 5.00 11.43 -11.78
CA GLY A 38 6.01 10.44 -12.18
C GLY A 38 5.46 9.27 -12.99
N ALA A 39 4.16 8.97 -12.84
CA ALA A 39 3.45 7.97 -13.64
C ALA A 39 2.81 8.54 -14.93
N SER A 40 2.83 9.86 -15.11
CA SER A 40 2.15 10.58 -16.20
C SER A 40 3.16 11.41 -16.99
N PRO A 41 3.79 10.85 -18.05
CA PRO A 41 4.87 11.52 -18.80
C PRO A 41 4.49 12.90 -19.35
N ASP A 42 3.21 13.11 -19.64
CA ASP A 42 2.68 14.36 -20.19
C ASP A 42 2.50 15.48 -19.15
N CYS A 43 2.71 15.18 -17.87
CA CYS A 43 2.50 16.11 -16.75
C CYS A 43 3.79 16.80 -16.25
N GLY A 44 4.96 16.46 -16.82
CA GLY A 44 6.24 17.07 -16.50
C GLY A 44 7.14 16.23 -15.58
N ASP A 45 8.21 16.85 -15.09
CA ASP A 45 9.19 16.20 -14.21
C ASP A 45 8.72 16.21 -12.74
N PRO A 46 8.53 15.03 -12.10
CA PRO A 46 8.08 14.94 -10.71
C PRO A 46 9.02 15.62 -9.71
N GLU A 47 10.31 15.82 -10.01
CA GLU A 47 11.23 16.55 -9.13
C GLU A 47 11.02 18.06 -9.18
N GLN A 48 10.46 18.56 -10.28
CA GLN A 48 10.32 19.99 -10.56
C GLN A 48 8.92 20.52 -10.25
N VAL A 49 7.87 19.70 -10.37
CA VAL A 49 6.49 20.13 -10.15
C VAL A 49 6.07 19.87 -8.70
N LYS A 50 5.82 20.94 -7.94
CA LYS A 50 5.39 20.87 -6.53
C LYS A 50 4.07 21.59 -6.30
N LEU A 51 3.28 21.12 -5.34
CA LEU A 51 2.09 21.81 -4.85
C LEU A 51 2.48 22.83 -3.78
N TYR A 52 1.97 24.05 -3.90
CA TYR A 52 2.16 25.13 -2.93
C TYR A 52 0.82 25.61 -2.40
N ILE A 53 0.75 25.88 -1.09
CA ILE A 53 -0.42 26.51 -0.47
C ILE A 53 -0.47 27.98 -0.89
N LYS A 54 -1.49 28.34 -1.69
CA LYS A 54 -1.77 29.70 -2.14
C LYS A 54 -2.50 30.51 -1.07
N GLU A 55 -3.54 29.93 -0.46
CA GLU A 55 -4.31 30.57 0.61
C GLU A 55 -5.06 29.55 1.48
N VAL A 56 -5.40 29.96 2.71
CA VAL A 56 -6.27 29.23 3.64
C VAL A 56 -7.39 30.16 4.12
N ARG A 57 -8.66 29.78 3.94
CA ARG A 57 -9.83 30.61 4.26
C ARG A 57 -10.60 30.12 5.50
N ALA A 58 -11.38 31.01 6.13
CA ALA A 58 -12.20 30.71 7.30
C ALA A 58 -13.57 30.11 6.93
N GLY A 59 -14.09 29.22 7.79
CA GLY A 59 -15.41 28.56 7.67
C GLY A 59 -15.33 27.08 7.29
N SER A 60 -14.30 26.69 6.56
CA SER A 60 -13.89 25.33 6.19
C SER A 60 -12.40 25.40 5.87
N ILE A 61 -11.63 24.32 6.05
CA ILE A 61 -10.22 24.34 5.65
C ILE A 61 -10.18 24.26 4.12
N ILE A 62 -10.16 25.42 3.47
CA ILE A 62 -10.07 25.56 2.01
C ILE A 62 -8.64 25.89 1.67
N GLN A 63 -8.00 25.00 0.91
CA GLN A 63 -6.63 25.15 0.46
C GLN A 63 -6.61 25.19 -1.06
N HIS A 64 -6.07 26.28 -1.59
CA HIS A 64 -5.80 26.43 -3.01
C HIS A 64 -4.35 26.04 -3.27
N LEU A 65 -4.13 25.02 -4.09
CA LEU A 65 -2.81 24.50 -4.41
C LEU A 65 -2.47 24.74 -5.88
N VAL A 66 -1.30 25.33 -6.13
CA VAL A 66 -0.80 25.60 -7.48
C VAL A 66 0.42 24.73 -7.76
N ALA A 67 0.44 24.14 -8.95
CA ALA A 67 1.60 23.42 -9.46
C ALA A 67 2.59 24.42 -10.07
N ALA A 68 3.83 24.47 -9.55
CA ALA A 68 4.88 25.34 -10.09
C ALA A 68 6.21 24.60 -10.23
N ALA A 69 6.95 24.94 -11.29
CA ALA A 69 8.31 24.52 -11.59
C ALA A 69 9.19 25.76 -11.92
N PRO A 70 10.52 25.72 -11.74
CA PRO A 70 11.39 26.89 -11.97
C PRO A 70 11.28 27.51 -13.37
N ASP A 71 10.98 26.71 -14.39
CA ASP A 71 10.82 27.14 -15.80
C ASP A 71 9.33 27.22 -16.25
N ALA A 72 8.38 27.30 -15.31
CA ALA A 72 6.94 27.08 -15.54
C ALA A 72 6.18 28.18 -16.31
N LEU A 73 6.83 29.21 -16.84
CA LEU A 73 6.17 30.34 -17.52
C LEU A 73 5.37 29.95 -18.79
N LEU A 74 5.45 28.70 -19.28
CA LEU A 74 4.77 28.23 -20.50
C LEU A 74 4.16 26.80 -20.40
N TYR A 75 4.06 26.20 -19.20
CA TYR A 75 3.73 24.77 -19.10
C TYR A 75 2.22 24.47 -19.19
N VAL A 76 1.72 24.16 -20.39
CA VAL A 76 0.40 23.50 -20.61
C VAL A 76 0.29 22.19 -19.81
N GLY A 77 1.43 21.52 -19.54
CA GLY A 77 1.48 20.34 -18.68
C GLY A 77 0.99 20.59 -17.25
N ALA A 78 1.21 21.79 -16.67
CA ALA A 78 0.73 22.11 -15.33
C ALA A 78 -0.81 22.15 -15.27
N PHE A 79 -1.47 22.70 -16.30
CA PHE A 79 -2.93 22.67 -16.44
C PHE A 79 -3.48 21.25 -16.47
N ASN A 80 -2.96 20.41 -17.37
CA ASN A 80 -3.38 19.02 -17.51
C ASN A 80 -3.10 18.20 -16.24
N SER A 81 -2.00 18.51 -15.55
CA SER A 81 -1.61 17.78 -14.33
C SER A 81 -2.58 18.00 -13.17
N VAL A 82 -3.08 19.22 -12.95
CA VAL A 82 -4.01 19.52 -11.86
C VAL A 82 -5.36 18.88 -12.12
N VAL A 83 -5.89 19.04 -13.33
CA VAL A 83 -7.17 18.41 -13.73
C VAL A 83 -7.06 16.89 -13.65
N GLY A 84 -6.05 16.32 -14.31
CA GLY A 84 -5.83 14.87 -14.34
C GLY A 84 -5.60 14.26 -12.96
N PHE A 85 -4.88 14.95 -12.07
CA PHE A 85 -4.72 14.51 -10.70
C PHE A 85 -6.03 14.57 -9.91
N THR A 86 -6.81 15.63 -10.09
CA THR A 86 -8.12 15.78 -9.43
C THR A 86 -9.06 14.64 -9.86
N GLU A 87 -9.08 14.30 -11.14
CA GLU A 87 -9.83 13.16 -11.69
C GLU A 87 -9.30 11.82 -11.16
N TYR A 88 -7.98 11.61 -11.14
CA TYR A 88 -7.35 10.43 -10.55
C TYR A 88 -7.77 10.23 -9.10
N LEU A 89 -7.63 11.27 -8.27
CA LEU A 89 -7.96 11.22 -6.85
C LEU A 89 -9.46 10.95 -6.64
N SER A 90 -10.32 11.63 -7.40
CA SER A 90 -11.78 11.44 -7.37
C SER A 90 -12.16 10.01 -7.70
N ARG A 91 -11.59 9.44 -8.77
CA ARG A 91 -11.85 8.06 -9.18
C ARG A 91 -11.35 7.08 -8.11
N ALA A 92 -10.14 7.29 -7.59
CA ALA A 92 -9.50 6.39 -6.63
C ALA A 92 -10.33 6.29 -5.35
N ILE A 93 -10.68 7.46 -4.79
CA ILE A 93 -11.50 7.57 -3.60
C ILE A 93 -12.90 6.97 -3.85
N SER A 94 -13.56 7.32 -4.96
CA SER A 94 -14.91 6.81 -5.29
C SER A 94 -14.95 5.28 -5.38
N TRP A 95 -13.94 4.71 -6.02
CA TRP A 95 -13.85 3.27 -6.18
C TRP A 95 -13.72 2.55 -4.85
N PHE A 96 -12.83 3.02 -3.97
CA PHE A 96 -12.67 2.43 -2.65
C PHE A 96 -13.88 2.71 -1.75
N ALA A 97 -14.60 3.82 -1.93
CA ALA A 97 -15.82 4.09 -1.16
C ALA A 97 -16.96 3.09 -1.49
N ILE A 98 -17.12 2.73 -2.77
CA ILE A 98 -18.23 1.90 -3.25
C ILE A 98 -17.89 0.39 -3.17
N ASN A 99 -16.67 0.01 -3.50
CA ASN A 99 -16.28 -1.40 -3.61
C ASN A 99 -15.80 -1.97 -2.27
N ARG A 100 -16.65 -2.80 -1.66
CA ARG A 100 -16.40 -3.46 -0.36
C ARG A 100 -15.42 -4.65 -0.41
N LYS A 101 -14.99 -5.04 -1.60
CA LYS A 101 -13.97 -6.05 -1.87
C LYS A 101 -13.07 -5.47 -2.96
N PRO A 102 -11.75 -5.65 -2.93
CA PRO A 102 -10.89 -5.04 -3.93
C PRO A 102 -11.25 -5.61 -5.29
N PRO A 103 -11.79 -4.82 -6.22
CA PRO A 103 -11.79 -5.22 -7.60
C PRO A 103 -10.45 -4.77 -8.18
N THR A 104 -10.01 -5.45 -9.24
CA THR A 104 -8.94 -4.95 -10.10
C THR A 104 -9.28 -3.52 -10.52
N TRP A 105 -8.53 -2.54 -9.99
CA TRP A 105 -8.61 -1.16 -10.46
C TRP A 105 -8.42 -1.15 -11.99
N PRO A 106 -9.26 -0.46 -12.77
CA PRO A 106 -9.25 -0.57 -14.24
C PRO A 106 -7.88 -0.28 -14.88
N GLU A 107 -7.05 0.54 -14.24
CA GLU A 107 -5.72 0.94 -14.73
C GLU A 107 -4.56 0.24 -13.99
N GLY A 108 -4.84 -0.82 -13.21
CA GLY A 108 -3.89 -1.51 -12.33
C GLY A 108 -3.97 -1.08 -10.86
N ILE A 109 -3.79 -2.01 -9.92
CA ILE A 109 -3.92 -1.71 -8.48
C ILE A 109 -2.94 -0.59 -8.10
N PRO A 110 -3.38 0.50 -7.44
CA PRO A 110 -2.48 1.53 -6.95
C PRO A 110 -1.36 0.93 -6.09
N SER A 111 -0.19 1.56 -6.07
CA SER A 111 0.90 1.09 -5.21
C SER A 111 0.46 1.07 -3.75
N LYS A 112 1.07 0.20 -2.92
CA LYS A 112 0.82 0.18 -1.48
C LYS A 112 0.96 1.59 -0.87
N LYS A 113 1.99 2.32 -1.29
CA LYS A 113 2.26 3.67 -0.80
C LYS A 113 1.19 4.67 -1.24
N SER A 114 0.69 4.57 -2.47
CA SER A 114 -0.46 5.37 -2.92
C SER A 114 -1.71 5.10 -2.10
N MET A 115 -1.96 3.83 -1.78
CA MET A 115 -3.05 3.46 -0.89
C MET A 115 -2.89 4.00 0.53
N GLU A 116 -1.67 3.96 1.09
CA GLU A 116 -1.38 4.60 2.37
C GLU A 116 -1.64 6.12 2.30
N ASN A 117 -1.22 6.80 1.23
CA ASN A 117 -1.50 8.22 1.04
C ASN A 117 -2.99 8.53 0.97
N LEU A 118 -3.77 7.72 0.24
CA LEU A 118 -5.23 7.89 0.18
C LEU A 118 -5.89 7.76 1.55
N ILE A 119 -5.38 6.86 2.42
CA ILE A 119 -5.86 6.78 3.81
C ILE A 119 -5.60 8.10 4.53
N GLU A 120 -4.37 8.58 4.53
CA GLU A 120 -3.97 9.81 5.23
C GLU A 120 -4.70 11.06 4.69
N ILE A 121 -4.93 11.15 3.38
CA ILE A 121 -5.70 12.25 2.76
C ILE A 121 -7.12 12.30 3.34
N LEU A 122 -7.76 11.14 3.51
CA LEU A 122 -9.14 11.01 3.97
C LEU A 122 -9.30 11.10 5.49
N GLU A 123 -8.22 10.94 6.26
CA GLU A 123 -8.23 10.80 7.72
C GLU A 123 -8.94 11.96 8.46
N PRO A 124 -8.67 13.25 8.14
CA PRO A 124 -9.34 14.36 8.80
C PRO A 124 -10.87 14.34 8.68
N VAL A 125 -11.38 13.84 7.55
CA VAL A 125 -12.80 13.79 7.24
C VAL A 125 -13.44 12.49 7.75
N ALA A 126 -12.73 11.37 7.69
CA ALA A 126 -13.20 10.10 8.22
C ALA A 126 -13.44 10.14 9.74
N LYS A 127 -12.60 10.87 10.48
CA LYS A 127 -12.70 11.03 11.94
C LYS A 127 -13.75 12.03 12.43
N ASP A 128 -14.35 12.81 11.53
CA ASP A 128 -15.28 13.89 11.88
C ASP A 128 -16.69 13.60 11.33
N PRO A 129 -17.59 12.99 12.12
CA PRO A 129 -18.92 12.60 11.66
C PRO A 129 -19.73 13.78 11.12
N GLY A 130 -20.30 13.60 9.92
CA GLY A 130 -21.08 14.63 9.23
C GLY A 130 -20.24 15.67 8.50
N SER A 131 -18.91 15.54 8.49
CA SER A 131 -18.02 16.32 7.64
C SER A 131 -17.99 15.80 6.20
N SER A 132 -17.37 16.58 5.30
CA SER A 132 -17.08 16.19 3.92
C SER A 132 -15.74 16.75 3.43
N LEU A 133 -15.16 16.05 2.46
CA LEU A 133 -14.03 16.50 1.65
C LEU A 133 -14.57 16.87 0.26
N GLU A 134 -14.20 18.04 -0.22
CA GLU A 134 -14.38 18.44 -1.62
C GLU A 134 -12.99 18.57 -2.27
N VAL A 135 -12.83 17.97 -3.44
CA VAL A 135 -11.63 18.01 -4.27
C VAL A 135 -12.02 18.61 -5.61
N GLY A 136 -11.41 19.73 -6.00
CA GLY A 136 -11.78 20.45 -7.21
C GLY A 136 -10.58 20.94 -8.03
N ALA A 137 -10.76 21.01 -9.34
CA ALA A 137 -9.86 21.75 -10.23
C ALA A 137 -10.57 23.03 -10.67
N ILE A 138 -10.01 24.18 -10.28
CA ILE A 138 -10.65 25.49 -10.45
C ILE A 138 -9.75 26.40 -11.28
N ASN A 139 -10.35 27.07 -12.26
CA ASN A 139 -9.69 28.17 -12.97
C ASN A 139 -9.92 29.48 -12.22
N VAL A 140 -8.87 30.02 -11.59
CA VAL A 140 -8.99 31.20 -10.73
C VAL A 140 -9.09 32.50 -11.55
N ASN A 141 -8.67 32.49 -12.83
CA ASN A 141 -8.62 33.68 -13.67
C ASN A 141 -9.83 33.85 -14.60
N GLY A 142 -10.83 32.95 -14.55
CA GLY A 142 -12.10 33.10 -15.27
C GLY A 142 -13.28 32.70 -14.40
N ASP A 143 -14.14 33.67 -14.03
CA ASP A 143 -15.42 33.55 -13.30
C ASP A 143 -15.51 32.54 -12.12
N GLY A 144 -14.40 31.96 -11.65
CA GLY A 144 -14.39 30.83 -10.72
C GLY A 144 -14.91 29.53 -11.34
N ASN A 145 -14.76 29.34 -12.65
CA ASN A 145 -15.28 28.14 -13.33
C ASN A 145 -14.61 26.86 -12.79
N VAL A 146 -15.43 26.04 -12.14
CA VAL A 146 -15.09 24.72 -11.64
C VAL A 146 -15.07 23.76 -12.82
N ILE A 147 -13.92 23.15 -13.09
CA ILE A 147 -13.74 22.22 -14.23
C ILE A 147 -14.06 20.80 -13.80
N HIS A 148 -13.68 20.43 -12.58
CA HIS A 148 -14.04 19.16 -11.97
C HIS A 148 -14.24 19.37 -10.48
N GLN A 149 -15.25 18.73 -9.90
CA GLN A 149 -15.48 18.75 -8.45
C GLN A 149 -16.01 17.39 -8.02
N TYR A 150 -15.40 16.87 -6.97
CA TYR A 150 -15.80 15.64 -6.32
C TYR A 150 -16.01 15.89 -4.84
N VAL A 151 -17.10 15.37 -4.29
CA VAL A 151 -17.44 15.52 -2.87
C VAL A 151 -17.62 14.13 -2.26
N ILE A 152 -16.96 13.90 -1.14
CA ILE A 152 -17.11 12.66 -0.36
C ILE A 152 -17.47 12.96 1.09
N SER A 153 -18.41 12.19 1.64
CA SER A 153 -18.86 12.31 3.02
C SER A 153 -17.92 11.57 3.99
N SER A 154 -17.85 12.00 5.25
CA SER A 154 -17.16 11.28 6.35
C SER A 154 -17.47 9.77 6.42
N LYS A 155 -18.72 9.38 6.14
CA LYS A 155 -19.14 7.98 6.09
C LYS A 155 -18.46 7.21 4.95
N ASP A 156 -18.45 7.80 3.76
CA ASP A 156 -17.86 7.19 2.57
C ASP A 156 -16.32 7.25 2.63
N SER A 157 -15.74 8.30 3.21
CA SER A 157 -14.31 8.40 3.52
C SER A 157 -13.88 7.28 4.46
N SER A 158 -14.64 7.05 5.53
CA SER A 158 -14.40 5.94 6.46
C SER A 158 -14.50 4.57 5.77
N ALA A 159 -15.50 4.39 4.89
CA ALA A 159 -15.66 3.17 4.11
C ALA A 159 -14.47 2.95 3.16
N ALA A 160 -14.05 4.00 2.43
CA ALA A 160 -12.90 3.96 1.54
C ALA A 160 -11.63 3.57 2.30
N GLN A 161 -11.33 4.20 3.43
CA GLN A 161 -10.17 3.84 4.24
C GLN A 161 -10.17 2.38 4.66
N ASN A 162 -11.30 1.85 5.10
CA ASN A 162 -11.40 0.45 5.51
C ASN A 162 -11.16 -0.50 4.32
N ASN A 163 -11.73 -0.20 3.16
CA ASN A 163 -11.53 -1.00 1.95
C ASN A 163 -10.08 -0.92 1.45
N ILE A 164 -9.42 0.24 1.57
CA ILE A 164 -8.00 0.40 1.26
C ILE A 164 -7.14 -0.42 2.22
N ARG A 165 -7.41 -0.37 3.53
CA ARG A 165 -6.69 -1.19 4.53
C ARG A 165 -6.81 -2.68 4.22
N HIS A 166 -8.01 -3.14 3.83
CA HIS A 166 -8.21 -4.51 3.36
C HIS A 166 -7.39 -4.83 2.10
N ALA A 167 -7.40 -3.95 1.09
CA ALA A 167 -6.61 -4.14 -0.12
C ALA A 167 -5.10 -4.23 0.16
N ILE A 168 -4.56 -3.38 1.05
CA ILE A 168 -3.15 -3.43 1.48
C ILE A 168 -2.82 -4.78 2.15
N LEU A 169 -3.75 -5.35 2.93
CA LEU A 169 -3.57 -6.66 3.54
C LEU A 169 -3.51 -7.77 2.49
N GLU A 170 -4.36 -7.71 1.47
CA GLU A 170 -4.39 -8.69 0.36
C GLU A 170 -3.19 -8.56 -0.59
N MET A 171 -2.57 -7.38 -0.70
CA MET A 171 -1.31 -7.21 -1.44
C MET A 171 -0.11 -7.93 -0.81
N LYS A 172 -0.19 -8.33 0.46
CA LYS A 172 0.90 -9.10 1.05
C LYS A 172 1.03 -10.41 0.27
N PRO A 173 2.23 -10.78 -0.22
CA PRO A 173 2.41 -12.04 -0.93
C PRO A 173 1.86 -13.15 -0.04
N SER A 174 0.93 -13.96 -0.57
CA SER A 174 0.27 -15.00 0.23
C SER A 174 1.34 -15.85 0.89
N THR A 175 1.30 -16.02 2.21
CA THR A 175 2.30 -16.84 2.91
C THR A 175 2.25 -18.30 2.43
N THR A 176 1.11 -18.71 1.86
CA THR A 176 0.85 -19.99 1.22
C THR A 176 1.61 -20.15 -0.10
N GLY A 177 1.92 -21.40 -0.45
CA GLY A 177 2.45 -21.75 -1.76
C GLY A 177 3.93 -22.08 -1.77
N GLU A 178 4.48 -22.23 -2.96
CA GLU A 178 5.87 -22.64 -3.15
C GLU A 178 6.84 -21.53 -2.75
N ARG A 179 7.94 -21.91 -2.10
CA ARG A 179 9.06 -21.07 -1.72
C ARG A 179 10.34 -21.81 -2.03
N LYS A 180 11.18 -21.20 -2.86
CA LYS A 180 12.43 -21.80 -3.32
C LYS A 180 13.63 -21.20 -2.60
N ASN A 181 14.66 -22.02 -2.39
CA ASN A 181 15.95 -21.64 -1.81
C ASN A 181 15.82 -20.93 -0.46
N VAL A 182 14.90 -21.40 0.40
CA VAL A 182 14.72 -20.83 1.75
C VAL A 182 15.61 -21.52 2.76
N VAL A 183 16.06 -20.75 3.76
CA VAL A 183 16.89 -21.25 4.86
C VAL A 183 16.00 -21.81 5.96
N MET A 184 16.14 -23.10 6.22
CA MET A 184 15.38 -23.86 7.21
C MET A 184 16.33 -24.44 8.27
N TYR A 185 15.97 -24.37 9.54
CA TYR A 185 16.70 -25.08 10.61
C TYR A 185 15.76 -25.81 11.56
N TRP A 186 16.26 -26.87 12.19
CA TRP A 186 15.49 -27.70 13.11
C TRP A 186 15.19 -26.96 14.42
N ALA A 187 13.92 -26.96 14.81
CA ALA A 187 13.51 -26.61 16.17
C ALA A 187 13.24 -27.87 17.00
N GLN A 188 12.73 -28.92 16.36
CA GLN A 188 12.42 -30.21 16.97
C GLN A 188 12.44 -31.29 15.90
N ALA A 189 13.07 -32.43 16.17
CA ALA A 189 12.99 -33.61 15.31
C ALA A 189 12.84 -34.86 16.17
N ARG A 190 11.99 -35.79 15.75
CA ARG A 190 11.86 -37.12 16.35
C ARG A 190 12.92 -38.05 15.80
N ASN A 191 13.51 -38.85 16.69
CA ASN A 191 14.49 -39.88 16.35
C ASN A 191 13.83 -41.14 15.78
N ASP A 192 12.93 -40.96 14.80
CA ASP A 192 12.24 -42.02 14.09
C ASP A 192 12.14 -41.63 12.62
N LYS A 193 12.65 -42.51 11.76
CA LYS A 193 12.72 -42.34 10.30
C LYS A 193 11.33 -42.37 9.66
N GLN A 194 10.37 -43.06 10.26
CA GLN A 194 9.01 -43.23 9.72
C GLN A 194 7.99 -42.29 10.37
N ALA A 195 8.38 -41.53 11.39
CA ALA A 195 7.48 -40.59 12.05
C ALA A 195 7.05 -39.47 11.10
N LYS A 196 5.74 -39.46 10.77
CA LYS A 196 5.08 -38.46 9.91
C LYS A 196 4.57 -37.23 10.67
N SER A 197 4.78 -37.16 11.99
CA SER A 197 4.31 -36.06 12.84
C SER A 197 5.24 -35.82 14.03
N GLY A 198 5.34 -34.56 14.45
CA GLY A 198 6.12 -34.13 15.63
C GLY A 198 7.38 -33.33 15.31
N ASP A 199 7.82 -33.31 14.05
CA ASP A 199 8.96 -32.52 13.61
C ASP A 199 8.56 -31.06 13.39
N LYS A 200 9.41 -30.13 13.82
CA LYS A 200 9.22 -28.69 13.63
C LYS A 200 10.52 -28.02 13.18
N VAL A 201 10.37 -27.03 12.31
CA VAL A 201 11.47 -26.22 11.78
C VAL A 201 11.11 -24.74 11.84
N VAL A 202 12.10 -23.89 11.72
CA VAL A 202 11.93 -22.45 11.54
C VAL A 202 12.47 -22.05 10.17
N ILE A 203 11.72 -21.21 9.45
CA ILE A 203 12.14 -20.56 8.21
C ILE A 203 11.88 -19.07 8.40
N GLU A 204 12.90 -18.32 8.83
CA GLU A 204 12.73 -16.94 9.30
C GLU A 204 12.22 -15.98 8.22
N SER A 205 12.53 -16.26 6.95
CA SER A 205 12.01 -15.51 5.80
C SER A 205 10.50 -15.67 5.59
N ILE A 206 9.87 -16.66 6.26
CA ILE A 206 8.43 -16.94 6.19
C ILE A 206 7.77 -16.67 7.55
N ASN A 207 8.27 -17.30 8.62
CA ASN A 207 7.79 -17.14 9.99
C ASN A 207 8.90 -17.49 10.99
N ARG A 208 9.07 -16.64 12.00
CA ARG A 208 10.07 -16.84 13.07
C ARG A 208 9.66 -17.90 14.10
N SER A 209 8.42 -18.36 14.09
CA SER A 209 7.94 -19.41 15.00
C SER A 209 8.24 -20.81 14.44
N ALA A 210 8.38 -21.79 15.33
CA ALA A 210 8.55 -23.19 14.93
C ALA A 210 7.24 -23.77 14.36
N VAL A 211 7.28 -24.22 13.11
CA VAL A 211 6.13 -24.74 12.35
C VAL A 211 6.35 -26.23 12.06
N LYS A 212 5.26 -27.01 11.99
CA LYS A 212 5.32 -28.43 11.65
C LYS A 212 5.95 -28.62 10.27
N VAL A 213 6.82 -29.61 10.13
CA VAL A 213 7.41 -29.98 8.84
C VAL A 213 7.04 -31.41 8.45
N VAL A 214 6.86 -31.64 7.16
CA VAL A 214 6.80 -32.96 6.52
C VAL A 214 7.70 -32.96 5.30
N PHE A 215 8.15 -34.14 4.90
CA PHE A 215 9.04 -34.33 3.76
C PHE A 215 8.29 -35.10 2.67
N SER A 216 8.47 -34.70 1.41
CA SER A 216 7.88 -35.40 0.26
C SER A 216 8.40 -36.83 0.10
N SER A 217 9.54 -37.14 0.73
CA SER A 217 10.08 -38.51 0.79
C SER A 217 10.90 -38.76 2.07
N ASP A 218 10.91 -40.02 2.51
CA ASP A 218 11.70 -40.46 3.67
C ASP A 218 13.21 -40.32 3.43
N SER A 219 13.65 -40.43 2.17
CA SER A 219 15.06 -40.25 1.79
C SER A 219 15.54 -38.80 1.99
N LEU A 220 14.65 -37.82 1.81
CA LEU A 220 14.97 -36.41 2.03
C LEU A 220 15.19 -36.12 3.52
N LYS A 221 14.29 -36.62 4.37
CA LYS A 221 14.47 -36.55 5.84
C LYS A 221 15.75 -37.23 6.28
N LYS A 222 16.06 -38.41 5.71
CA LYS A 222 17.32 -39.13 6.01
C LYS A 222 18.55 -38.27 5.72
N ARG A 223 18.62 -37.69 4.52
CA ARG A 223 19.74 -36.85 4.09
C ARG A 223 19.94 -35.62 4.96
N MET A 224 18.87 -35.03 5.49
CA MET A 224 18.93 -33.76 6.23
C MET A 224 19.07 -33.93 7.75
N LEU A 225 18.63 -35.06 8.31
CA LEU A 225 18.63 -35.29 9.75
C LEU A 225 19.64 -36.36 10.18
N PHE A 226 19.70 -37.48 9.47
CA PHE A 226 20.46 -38.66 9.91
C PHE A 226 21.84 -38.76 9.27
N ASP A 227 22.01 -38.23 8.06
CA ASP A 227 23.28 -38.29 7.32
C ASP A 227 24.16 -37.03 7.57
N VAL A 228 23.70 -36.09 8.40
CA VAL A 228 24.41 -34.84 8.75
C VAL A 228 24.87 -34.88 10.20
N ALA A 229 26.15 -34.57 10.43
CA ALA A 229 26.69 -34.41 11.77
C ALA A 229 26.14 -33.13 12.43
N HIS A 230 25.70 -33.23 13.68
CA HIS A 230 25.14 -32.11 14.46
C HIS A 230 24.04 -31.32 13.71
N PRO A 231 22.95 -31.96 13.24
CA PRO A 231 21.99 -31.34 12.32
C PRO A 231 21.24 -30.14 12.92
N PHE A 232 21.17 -30.02 14.25
CA PHE A 232 20.56 -28.88 14.94
C PHE A 232 21.45 -27.62 14.97
N GLU A 233 22.74 -27.77 14.67
CA GLU A 233 23.72 -26.68 14.54
C GLU A 233 23.89 -26.27 13.07
N LYS A 234 23.08 -26.82 12.15
CA LYS A 234 23.11 -26.53 10.72
C LYS A 234 21.83 -25.84 10.27
N ALA A 235 21.96 -25.09 9.18
CA ALA A 235 20.84 -24.58 8.40
C ALA A 235 20.84 -25.26 7.02
N PHE A 236 19.66 -25.46 6.46
CA PHE A 236 19.43 -26.21 5.23
C PHE A 236 18.76 -25.30 4.20
N ILE A 237 19.29 -25.26 2.98
CA ILE A 237 18.70 -24.57 1.85
C ILE A 237 17.75 -25.55 1.15
N VAL A 238 16.48 -25.21 1.11
CA VAL A 238 15.41 -26.11 0.66
C VAL A 238 14.36 -25.39 -0.16
N ASP A 239 13.59 -26.17 -0.91
CA ASP A 239 12.32 -25.73 -1.47
C ASP A 239 11.18 -26.32 -0.65
N VAL A 240 10.23 -25.46 -0.28
CA VAL A 240 9.08 -25.80 0.58
C VAL A 240 7.77 -25.34 -0.04
N PHE A 241 6.73 -26.12 0.16
CA PHE A 241 5.36 -25.65 0.00
C PHE A 241 4.81 -25.25 1.37
N VAL A 242 4.29 -24.03 1.48
CA VAL A 242 3.75 -23.50 2.73
C VAL A 242 2.24 -23.66 2.74
N GLU A 243 1.73 -24.31 3.77
CA GLU A 243 0.30 -24.42 4.06
C GLU A 243 -0.06 -23.48 5.22
N THR A 244 -1.18 -22.78 5.11
CA THR A 244 -1.61 -21.78 6.09
C THR A 244 -3.04 -22.02 6.57
N ILE A 245 -3.33 -21.55 7.78
CA ILE A 245 -4.69 -21.37 8.29
C ILE A 245 -4.79 -19.93 8.78
N ALA A 246 -5.74 -19.16 8.24
CA ALA A 246 -5.88 -17.73 8.52
C ALA A 246 -4.54 -16.97 8.37
N ASP A 247 -3.86 -17.20 7.25
CA ASP A 247 -2.55 -16.63 6.85
C ASP A 247 -1.37 -16.93 7.76
N LYS A 248 -1.56 -17.78 8.78
CA LYS A 248 -0.47 -18.28 9.64
C LYS A 248 0.04 -19.61 9.09
N PRO A 249 1.36 -19.77 8.85
CA PRO A 249 1.94 -21.05 8.47
C PRO A 249 1.66 -22.12 9.51
N VAL A 250 1.05 -23.23 9.09
CA VAL A 250 0.75 -24.38 9.94
C VAL A 250 1.56 -25.61 9.56
N LEU A 251 2.02 -25.69 8.31
CA LEU A 251 2.79 -26.82 7.79
C LEU A 251 3.73 -26.37 6.67
N TYR A 252 4.96 -26.89 6.72
CA TYR A 252 5.90 -26.85 5.61
C TYR A 252 6.06 -28.25 5.01
N VAL A 253 5.94 -28.34 3.69
CA VAL A 253 6.21 -29.56 2.92
C VAL A 253 7.52 -29.38 2.18
N VAL A 254 8.60 -29.99 2.68
CA VAL A 254 9.91 -29.94 2.03
C VAL A 254 9.93 -30.92 0.87
N HIS A 255 10.18 -30.43 -0.33
CA HIS A 255 10.23 -31.26 -1.54
C HIS A 255 11.61 -31.32 -2.19
N GLU A 256 12.47 -30.33 -1.95
CA GLU A 256 13.84 -30.33 -2.46
C GLU A 256 14.85 -29.81 -1.43
N PHE A 257 16.08 -30.34 -1.50
CA PHE A 257 17.20 -29.97 -0.64
C PHE A 257 18.44 -29.68 -1.50
N HIS A 258 18.94 -28.46 -1.38
CA HIS A 258 19.98 -27.89 -2.25
C HIS A 258 21.36 -27.84 -1.59
N GLY A 259 21.42 -27.69 -0.27
CA GLY A 259 22.71 -27.59 0.44
C GLY A 259 22.57 -27.20 1.91
N LEU A 260 23.69 -27.21 2.63
CA LEU A 260 23.75 -26.88 4.05
C LEU A 260 24.69 -25.70 4.31
N VAL A 261 24.42 -24.98 5.40
CA VAL A 261 25.22 -23.85 5.89
C VAL A 261 25.41 -24.02 7.39
N ASP A 262 26.57 -23.60 7.90
CA ASP A 262 26.84 -23.57 9.34
C ASP A 262 26.07 -22.43 10.02
N ARG A 263 25.60 -22.68 11.25
CA ARG A 263 24.86 -21.72 12.07
C ARG A 263 25.61 -21.38 13.34
#